data_AF-A0A660Y829-F1
#
_entry.id   AF-A0A660Y829-F1
#
_cell.length_a   1.000
_cell.length_b   1.000
_cell.length_c   1.000
_cell.angle_alpha   90.00
_cell.angle_beta   90.00
_cell.angle_gamma   90.00
#
_symmetry.space_group_name_H-M   'P 1'
#
loop_
_entity.id
_entity.type
_entity.pdbx_description
1 polymer ?
#
loop_
_entity_poly.entity_id
_entity_poly.type
_entity_poly.pdbx_seq_one_letter_code
_entity_poly.pdbx_strand_id
1 'polypeptide(L)'
;MPLVTIEEEGCRGCTLCVDTCPVDVFEQDEGRLVAEVKRGEDCIGCLSCVYVCPSRAIEVTDVELLRPFHRIEKNAALVDKLLQAPTQKKTMDTADWEEAFKDVGARLLALGDAVTETMGRGQRAVGRKSGGLAASHMPEMYEAVGLEEVISRMRERFAHAFDFDAELTDGEDGKEVSLTFHHCGLAEVVE
;
A
#
# COMPACT_ATOMS: atom_id res chain seq x y z
N MET A 1 -22.76 -10.00 29.57
CA MET A 1 -22.81 -8.67 28.94
C MET A 1 -21.71 -8.70 27.89
N PRO A 2 -21.98 -8.37 26.63
CA PRO A 2 -21.00 -8.50 25.56
C PRO A 2 -19.75 -7.70 25.88
N LEU A 3 -18.58 -8.28 25.65
CA LEU A 3 -17.31 -7.56 25.77
C LEU A 3 -16.81 -7.26 24.36
N VAL A 4 -16.42 -6.02 24.09
CA VAL A 4 -15.92 -5.57 22.79
C VAL A 4 -14.53 -4.98 22.93
N THR A 5 -13.62 -5.41 22.07
CA THR A 5 -12.21 -5.01 22.07
C THR A 5 -11.75 -4.69 20.65
N ILE A 6 -10.72 -3.84 20.54
CA ILE A 6 -10.07 -3.50 19.28
C ILE A 6 -8.57 -3.80 19.44
N GLU A 7 -8.03 -4.56 18.50
CA GLU A 7 -6.59 -4.74 18.32
C GLU A 7 -6.02 -3.47 17.68
N GLU A 8 -5.42 -2.59 18.49
CA GLU A 8 -4.95 -1.27 18.03
C GLU A 8 -3.99 -1.36 16.85
N GLU A 9 -3.05 -2.32 16.87
CA GLU A 9 -2.08 -2.54 15.79
C GLU A 9 -2.73 -2.97 14.45
N GLY A 10 -3.95 -3.53 14.50
CA GLY A 10 -4.72 -3.91 13.32
C GLY A 10 -5.66 -2.82 12.82
N CYS A 11 -5.84 -1.74 13.58
CA CYS A 11 -6.78 -0.68 13.28
C CYS A 11 -6.23 0.25 12.19
N ARG A 12 -7.05 0.59 11.18
CA ARG A 12 -6.67 1.45 10.06
C ARG A 12 -7.30 2.84 10.09
N GLY A 13 -8.02 3.19 11.17
CA GLY A 13 -8.65 4.51 11.30
C GLY A 13 -9.83 4.79 10.37
N CYS A 14 -10.38 3.79 9.69
CA CYS A 14 -11.37 3.98 8.63
C CYS A 14 -12.80 4.37 9.08
N THR A 15 -13.02 4.57 10.38
CA THR A 15 -14.29 4.98 11.04
C THR A 15 -15.55 4.15 10.80
N LEU A 16 -15.52 3.10 9.96
CA LEU A 16 -16.69 2.27 9.66
C LEU A 16 -17.38 1.66 10.89
N CYS A 17 -16.62 1.34 11.94
CA CYS A 17 -17.18 0.84 13.19
C CYS A 17 -17.96 1.91 13.97
N VAL A 18 -17.56 3.17 13.88
CA VAL A 18 -18.28 4.32 14.46
C VAL A 18 -19.60 4.49 13.72
N ASP A 19 -19.56 4.54 12.39
CA ASP A 19 -20.74 4.78 11.55
C ASP A 19 -21.79 3.66 11.62
N THR A 20 -21.35 2.40 11.79
CA THR A 20 -22.26 1.25 11.79
C THR A 20 -22.88 0.95 13.16
N CYS A 21 -22.32 1.49 14.24
CA CYS A 21 -22.74 1.11 15.58
C CYS A 21 -24.08 1.75 15.95
N PRO A 22 -25.16 0.98 16.19
CA PRO A 22 -26.47 1.56 16.46
C PRO A 22 -26.60 2.17 17.87
N VAL A 23 -25.62 1.93 18.73
CA VAL A 23 -25.56 2.39 20.13
C VAL A 23 -24.27 3.16 20.41
N ASP A 24 -23.59 3.59 19.35
CA ASP A 24 -22.42 4.49 19.41
C ASP A 24 -21.30 4.02 20.37
N VAL A 25 -20.94 2.73 20.38
CA VAL A 25 -19.89 2.19 21.27
C VAL A 25 -18.51 2.82 21.01
N PHE A 26 -18.26 3.20 19.75
CA PHE A 26 -16.94 3.58 19.25
C PHE A 26 -16.82 5.09 19.05
N GLU A 27 -15.62 5.62 19.25
CA GLU A 27 -15.23 6.98 18.87
C GLU A 27 -13.88 6.94 18.14
N GLN A 28 -13.58 7.95 17.34
CA GLN A 28 -12.26 8.09 16.70
C GLN A 28 -11.34 8.90 17.62
N ASP A 29 -10.16 8.38 17.89
CA ASP A 29 -9.06 9.16 18.48
C ASP A 29 -8.44 10.03 17.38
N GLU A 30 -8.69 11.34 17.44
CA GLU A 30 -8.15 12.32 16.48
C GLU A 30 -6.62 12.42 16.52
N GLY A 31 -5.98 12.05 17.63
CA GLY A 31 -4.53 12.11 17.79
C GLY A 31 -3.82 10.89 17.21
N ARG A 32 -4.38 9.69 17.43
CA ARG A 32 -3.79 8.41 16.98
C ARG A 32 -4.37 7.90 15.66
N LEU A 33 -5.43 8.53 15.15
CA LEU A 33 -6.19 8.10 13.96
C LEU A 33 -6.66 6.64 14.05
N VAL A 34 -6.94 6.14 15.25
CA VAL A 34 -7.50 4.80 15.49
C VAL A 34 -8.88 4.91 16.13
N ALA A 35 -9.72 3.91 15.91
CA ALA A 35 -10.98 3.78 16.64
C ALA A 35 -10.72 3.29 18.08
N GLU A 36 -11.48 3.80 19.04
CA GLU A 36 -11.44 3.41 20.44
C GLU A 36 -12.84 2.97 20.93
N VAL A 37 -12.86 2.06 21.91
CA VAL A 37 -14.08 1.66 22.62
C VAL A 37 -14.31 2.61 23.78
N LYS A 38 -15.38 3.42 23.73
CA LYS A 38 -15.73 4.36 24.81
C LYS A 38 -16.89 3.88 25.67
N ARG A 39 -17.90 3.29 25.03
CA ARG A 39 -19.14 2.81 25.67
C ARG A 39 -19.30 1.30 25.52
N GLY A 40 -18.28 0.54 25.90
CA GLY A 40 -18.28 -0.92 25.75
C GLY A 40 -19.44 -1.61 26.49
N GLU A 41 -19.92 -1.01 27.58
CA GLU A 41 -21.05 -1.52 28.38
C GLU A 41 -22.41 -1.42 27.66
N ASP A 42 -22.56 -0.47 26.73
CA ASP A 42 -23.77 -0.31 25.91
C ASP A 42 -23.82 -1.29 24.74
N CYS A 43 -22.78 -2.11 24.55
CA CYS A 43 -22.69 -3.07 23.47
C CYS A 43 -23.84 -4.10 23.55
N ILE A 44 -24.69 -4.10 22.52
CA ILE A 44 -25.80 -5.06 22.38
C ILE A 44 -25.40 -6.37 21.69
N GLY A 45 -24.12 -6.55 21.33
CA GLY A 45 -23.61 -7.78 20.70
C GLY A 45 -24.16 -8.03 19.28
N CYS A 46 -24.50 -6.98 18.51
CA CYS A 46 -25.06 -7.15 17.16
C CYS A 46 -24.04 -7.62 16.10
N LEU A 47 -22.74 -7.51 16.38
CA LEU A 47 -21.61 -7.92 15.53
C LEU A 47 -21.43 -7.15 14.21
N SER A 48 -22.21 -6.10 13.95
CA SER A 48 -22.06 -5.29 12.73
C SER A 48 -20.66 -4.71 12.57
N CYS A 49 -20.05 -4.24 13.66
CA CYS A 49 -18.68 -3.71 13.68
C CYS A 49 -17.64 -4.76 13.28
N VAL A 50 -17.81 -6.02 13.71
CA VAL A 50 -16.91 -7.13 13.35
C VAL A 50 -16.99 -7.43 11.86
N TYR A 51 -18.20 -7.42 11.27
CA TYR A 51 -18.40 -7.72 9.86
C TYR A 51 -17.98 -6.57 8.92
N VAL A 52 -18.12 -5.32 9.35
CA VAL A 52 -17.76 -4.16 8.52
C VAL A 52 -16.25 -3.87 8.57
N CYS A 53 -15.54 -4.31 9.62
CA CYS A 53 -14.12 -4.01 9.78
C CYS A 53 -13.26 -4.71 8.70
N PRO A 54 -12.64 -3.98 7.77
CA PRO A 54 -11.88 -4.57 6.68
C PRO A 54 -10.60 -5.25 7.15
N SER A 55 -10.00 -4.76 8.24
CA SER A 55 -8.80 -5.33 8.85
C SER A 55 -9.09 -6.42 9.89
N ARG A 56 -10.37 -6.71 10.16
CA ARG A 56 -10.81 -7.67 11.19
C ARG A 56 -10.18 -7.42 12.57
N ALA A 57 -9.99 -6.16 12.94
CA ALA A 57 -9.35 -5.75 14.19
C ALA A 57 -10.31 -5.68 15.40
N ILE A 58 -11.61 -5.96 15.22
CA ILE A 58 -12.62 -5.84 16.29
C ILE A 58 -13.09 -7.23 16.70
N GLU A 59 -13.09 -7.50 18.00
CA GLU A 59 -13.61 -8.73 18.58
C GLU A 59 -14.77 -8.42 19.54
N VAL A 60 -15.82 -9.25 19.51
CA VAL A 60 -16.95 -9.16 20.44
C VAL A 60 -17.21 -10.55 21.02
N THR A 61 -17.03 -10.69 22.34
CA THR A 61 -17.20 -11.94 23.09
C THR A 61 -18.44 -11.88 23.99
N ASP A 62 -18.77 -13.01 24.64
CA ASP A 62 -19.95 -13.16 25.51
C ASP A 62 -21.30 -12.88 24.82
N VAL A 63 -21.39 -13.25 23.54
CA VAL A 63 -22.62 -13.17 22.74
C VAL A 63 -23.10 -14.56 22.35
N GLU A 64 -24.38 -14.85 22.60
CA GLU A 64 -24.99 -16.07 22.09
C GLU A 64 -25.38 -15.88 20.62
N LEU A 65 -24.59 -16.46 19.72
CA LEU A 65 -24.88 -16.44 18.30
C LEU A 65 -26.15 -17.24 18.02
N LEU A 66 -27.25 -16.54 17.78
CA LEU A 66 -28.44 -17.16 17.21
C LEU A 66 -28.07 -17.73 15.83
N ARG A 67 -28.38 -19.01 15.59
CA ARG A 67 -28.16 -19.62 14.27
C ARG A 67 -28.84 -18.72 13.22
N PRO A 68 -28.11 -18.10 12.30
CA PRO A 68 -28.74 -17.21 11.36
C PRO A 68 -29.54 -18.09 10.39
N PHE A 69 -30.87 -18.05 10.46
CA PHE A 69 -31.75 -18.84 9.58
C PHE A 69 -31.53 -18.54 8.08
N HIS A 70 -30.83 -17.45 7.75
CA HIS A 70 -30.49 -17.01 6.39
C HIS A 70 -29.03 -17.25 6.00
N ARG A 71 -28.18 -17.76 6.91
CA ARG A 71 -26.77 -18.05 6.60
C ARG A 71 -26.69 -19.45 5.98
N ILE A 72 -26.67 -19.49 4.66
CA ILE A 72 -26.33 -20.70 3.92
C ILE A 72 -24.86 -20.99 4.20
N GLU A 73 -24.58 -22.00 5.02
CA GLU A 73 -23.21 -22.35 5.45
C GLU A 73 -22.24 -22.51 4.27
N LYS A 74 -22.72 -23.06 3.14
CA LYS A 74 -21.93 -23.17 1.91
C LYS A 74 -21.48 -21.80 1.36
N ASN A 75 -22.36 -20.80 1.40
CA ASN A 75 -22.04 -19.45 0.93
C ASN A 75 -21.11 -18.75 1.93
N ALA A 76 -21.36 -18.92 3.23
CA ALA A 76 -20.48 -18.39 4.26
C ALA A 76 -19.06 -18.95 4.15
N ALA A 77 -18.91 -20.27 3.93
CA ALA A 77 -17.62 -20.91 3.73
C ALA A 77 -16.92 -20.46 2.43
N LEU A 78 -17.68 -20.14 1.37
CA LEU A 78 -17.12 -19.60 0.14
C LEU A 78 -16.61 -18.16 0.35
N VAL A 79 -17.40 -17.33 1.03
CA VAL A 79 -17.02 -15.95 1.38
C VAL A 79 -15.80 -15.94 2.31
N ASP A 80 -15.72 -16.84 3.28
CA ASP A 80 -14.60 -16.89 4.22
C ASP A 80 -13.25 -17.22 3.55
N LYS A 81 -13.27 -17.97 2.43
CA LYS A 81 -12.08 -18.18 1.59
C LYS A 81 -11.62 -16.93 0.84
N LEU A 82 -12.52 -15.97 0.64
CA LEU A 82 -12.26 -14.71 -0.06
C LEU A 82 -11.97 -13.56 0.89
N LEU A 83 -12.40 -13.68 2.16
CA LEU A 83 -12.06 -12.72 3.19
C LEU A 83 -10.55 -12.83 3.47
N GLN A 84 -9.87 -11.67 3.41
CA GLN A 84 -8.46 -11.61 3.75
C GLN A 84 -8.26 -12.20 5.15
N ALA A 85 -7.29 -13.10 5.26
CA ALA A 85 -6.84 -13.56 6.57
C ALA A 85 -6.39 -12.32 7.36
N PRO A 86 -6.63 -12.28 8.69
CA PRO A 86 -6.06 -11.22 9.52
C PRO A 86 -4.56 -11.12 9.22
N THR A 87 -4.05 -9.89 9.09
CA THR A 87 -2.63 -9.64 8.81
C THR A 87 -1.81 -10.39 9.85
N GLN A 88 -1.07 -11.42 9.44
CA GLN A 88 -0.26 -12.19 10.36
C GLN A 88 0.90 -11.30 10.83
N LYS A 89 0.97 -11.06 12.13
CA LYS A 89 2.16 -10.47 12.75
C LYS A 89 3.24 -11.55 12.79
N LYS A 90 4.13 -11.55 11.80
CA LYS A 90 5.32 -12.41 11.77
C LYS A 90 6.54 -11.57 12.10
N THR A 91 7.31 -11.99 13.09
CA THR A 91 8.65 -11.45 13.33
C THR A 91 9.56 -11.90 12.19
N MET A 92 10.14 -10.95 11.44
CA MET A 92 11.02 -11.27 10.31
C MET A 92 12.33 -11.89 10.82
N ASP A 93 12.68 -13.05 10.27
CA ASP A 93 13.98 -13.66 10.49
C ASP A 93 15.03 -13.13 9.48
N THR A 94 16.29 -13.53 9.66
CA THR A 94 17.38 -13.09 8.77
C THR A 94 17.16 -13.52 7.32
N ALA A 95 16.49 -14.66 7.08
CA ALA A 95 16.22 -15.14 5.73
C ALA A 95 15.13 -14.30 5.05
N ASP A 96 14.09 -13.92 5.79
CA ASP A 96 13.04 -12.99 5.33
C ASP A 96 13.67 -11.64 4.90
N TRP A 97 14.62 -11.12 5.69
CA TRP A 97 15.34 -9.90 5.36
C TRP A 97 16.23 -10.04 4.12
N GLU A 98 16.96 -11.15 3.98
CA GLU A 98 17.77 -11.42 2.78
C GLU A 98 16.91 -11.51 1.51
N GLU A 99 15.73 -12.12 1.59
CA GLU A 99 14.78 -12.17 0.48
C GLU A 99 14.23 -10.78 0.14
N ALA A 100 13.84 -10.00 1.16
CA ALA A 100 13.39 -8.62 0.98
C ALA A 100 14.47 -7.75 0.30
N PHE A 101 15.73 -7.85 0.72
CA PHE A 101 16.83 -7.12 0.08
C PHE A 101 17.07 -7.53 -1.37
N LYS A 102 16.90 -8.82 -1.70
CA LYS A 102 16.99 -9.29 -3.10
C LYS A 102 15.87 -8.70 -3.95
N ASP A 103 14.63 -8.66 -3.44
CA ASP A 103 13.51 -8.05 -4.14
C ASP A 103 13.71 -6.54 -4.35
N VAL A 104 14.16 -5.84 -3.30
CA VAL A 104 14.52 -4.41 -3.40
C VAL A 104 15.63 -4.20 -4.44
N GLY A 105 16.68 -5.02 -4.43
CA GLY A 105 17.75 -4.95 -5.42
C GLY A 105 17.26 -5.15 -6.86
N ALA A 106 16.38 -6.13 -7.09
CA ALA A 106 15.77 -6.36 -8.40
C ALA A 106 14.91 -5.17 -8.86
N ARG A 107 14.16 -4.55 -7.95
CA ARG A 107 13.36 -3.35 -8.23
C ARG A 107 14.21 -2.13 -8.56
N LEU A 108 15.30 -1.91 -7.81
CA LEU A 108 16.24 -0.82 -8.08
C LEU A 108 16.95 -0.99 -9.42
N LEU A 109 17.33 -2.22 -9.79
CA LEU A 109 17.89 -2.50 -11.11
C LEU A 109 16.88 -2.22 -12.23
N ALA A 110 15.63 -2.69 -12.07
CA ALA A 110 14.56 -2.44 -13.04
C ALA A 110 14.25 -0.94 -13.17
N LEU A 111 14.33 -0.19 -12.06
CA LEU A 111 14.22 1.26 -12.06
C LEU A 111 15.35 1.90 -12.87
N GLY A 112 16.61 1.51 -12.62
CA GLY A 112 17.76 2.00 -13.37
C GLY A 112 17.68 1.71 -14.88
N ASP A 113 17.20 0.53 -15.25
CA ASP A 113 16.93 0.19 -16.65
C ASP A 113 15.83 1.06 -17.25
N ALA A 114 14.75 1.32 -16.51
CA ALA A 114 13.67 2.20 -16.96
C ALA A 114 14.15 3.66 -17.14
N VAL A 115 15.00 4.17 -16.25
CA VAL A 115 15.64 5.48 -16.38
C VAL A 115 16.49 5.52 -17.65
N THR A 116 17.37 4.54 -17.80
CA THR A 116 18.30 4.43 -18.95
C THR A 116 17.54 4.32 -20.28
N GLU A 117 16.43 3.57 -20.31
CA GLU A 117 15.59 3.43 -21.49
C GLU A 117 14.91 4.77 -21.85
N THR A 118 14.35 5.45 -20.86
CA THR A 118 13.66 6.73 -21.03
C THR A 118 14.61 7.82 -21.49
N MET A 119 15.82 7.89 -20.92
CA MET A 119 16.86 8.85 -21.29
C MET A 119 17.56 8.50 -22.61
N GLY A 120 17.72 7.20 -22.91
CA GLY A 120 18.48 6.71 -24.06
C GLY A 120 17.72 6.63 -25.38
N ARG A 121 16.51 7.21 -25.46
CA ARG A 121 15.60 7.13 -26.63
C ARG A 121 15.24 5.69 -27.02
N GLY A 122 15.24 4.76 -26.07
CA GLY A 122 14.81 3.38 -26.28
C GLY A 122 13.29 3.28 -26.30
N GLN A 123 12.71 2.61 -27.30
CA GLN A 123 11.30 2.20 -27.23
C GLN A 123 11.21 0.72 -26.86
N ARG A 124 10.38 0.43 -25.85
CA ARG A 124 10.15 -0.91 -25.29
C ARG A 124 9.77 -1.95 -26.34
N ALA A 125 9.04 -1.52 -27.38
CA ALA A 125 8.60 -2.40 -28.46
C ALA A 125 9.73 -2.89 -29.37
N VAL A 126 10.86 -2.16 -29.46
CA VAL A 126 11.93 -2.44 -30.43
C VAL A 126 13.33 -2.56 -29.80
N GLY A 127 13.46 -2.28 -28.49
CA GLY A 127 14.71 -2.37 -27.72
C GLY A 127 15.64 -1.16 -27.92
N ARG A 128 16.71 -1.07 -27.11
CA ARG A 128 17.62 0.10 -27.09
C ARG A 128 18.28 0.39 -28.45
N LYS A 129 18.79 -0.64 -29.14
CA LYS A 129 19.54 -0.47 -30.39
C LYS A 129 18.64 0.00 -31.54
N SER A 130 17.49 -0.64 -31.73
CA SER A 130 16.52 -0.25 -32.77
C SER A 130 15.78 1.03 -32.40
N GLY A 131 15.52 1.25 -31.10
CA GLY A 131 14.93 2.49 -30.58
C GLY A 131 15.84 3.69 -30.84
N GLY A 132 17.14 3.57 -30.58
CA GLY A 132 18.11 4.62 -30.90
C GLY A 132 18.16 4.95 -32.39
N LEU A 133 18.12 3.93 -33.27
CA LEU A 133 18.04 4.13 -34.72
C LEU A 133 16.73 4.78 -35.15
N ALA A 134 15.60 4.34 -34.59
CA ALA A 134 14.30 4.95 -34.84
C ALA A 134 14.27 6.41 -34.40
N ALA A 135 14.87 6.72 -33.25
CA ALA A 135 14.95 8.08 -32.73
C ALA A 135 15.85 9.02 -33.54
N SER A 136 16.83 8.49 -34.27
CA SER A 136 17.59 9.30 -35.24
C SER A 136 16.79 9.63 -36.50
N HIS A 137 15.80 8.81 -36.86
CA HIS A 137 15.02 8.95 -38.09
C HIS A 137 13.63 9.55 -37.87
N MET A 138 13.08 9.51 -36.65
CA MET A 138 11.76 10.02 -36.29
C MET A 138 11.86 10.80 -34.97
N PRO A 139 12.60 11.93 -34.94
CA PRO A 139 12.84 12.70 -33.72
C PRO A 139 11.55 13.23 -33.09
N GLU A 140 10.54 13.57 -33.89
CA GLU A 140 9.22 14.01 -33.44
C GLU A 140 8.47 12.98 -32.57
N MET A 141 8.79 11.68 -32.66
CA MET A 141 8.16 10.66 -31.80
C MET A 141 8.78 10.60 -30.39
N TYR A 142 9.89 11.29 -30.16
CA TYR A 142 10.63 11.29 -28.90
C TYR A 142 10.59 12.70 -28.31
N GLU A 143 9.44 13.03 -27.73
CA GLU A 143 9.08 14.40 -27.32
C GLU A 143 9.93 14.96 -26.17
N ALA A 144 10.43 14.11 -25.26
CA ALA A 144 11.20 14.55 -24.10
C ALA A 144 12.70 14.60 -24.43
N VAL A 145 13.23 15.81 -24.63
CA VAL A 145 14.66 16.03 -24.96
C VAL A 145 15.45 16.53 -23.75
N GLY A 146 14.77 17.15 -22.77
CA GLY A 146 15.36 17.71 -21.56
C GLY A 146 15.40 16.70 -20.41
N LEU A 147 16.51 16.68 -19.68
CA LEU A 147 16.69 15.85 -18.49
C LEU A 147 15.63 16.14 -17.41
N GLU A 148 15.26 17.40 -17.27
CA GLU A 148 14.20 17.88 -16.36
C GLU A 148 12.82 17.31 -16.75
N GLU A 149 12.48 17.30 -18.04
CA GLU A 149 11.22 16.76 -18.54
C GLU A 149 11.15 15.24 -18.35
N VAL A 150 12.27 14.54 -18.58
CA VAL A 150 12.39 13.10 -18.33
C VAL A 150 12.14 12.77 -16.85
N ILE A 151 12.74 13.53 -15.93
CA ILE A 151 12.54 13.37 -14.48
C ILE A 151 11.08 13.63 -14.11
N SER A 152 10.46 14.68 -14.67
CA SER A 152 9.05 14.99 -14.44
C SER A 152 8.14 13.82 -14.86
N ARG A 153 8.32 13.28 -16.07
CA ARG A 153 7.54 12.14 -16.56
C ARG A 153 7.79 10.87 -15.73
N MET A 154 9.01 10.68 -15.23
CA MET A 154 9.30 9.57 -14.32
C MET A 154 8.56 9.69 -12.99
N ARG A 155 8.51 10.89 -12.39
CA ARG A 155 7.70 11.13 -11.18
C ARG A 155 6.24 10.81 -11.40
N GLU A 156 5.64 11.30 -12.49
CA GLU A 156 4.24 10.99 -12.83
C GLU A 156 4.01 9.47 -12.97
N ARG A 157 4.93 8.76 -13.63
CA ARG A 157 4.82 7.32 -13.85
C ARG A 157 4.89 6.52 -12.54
N PHE A 158 5.72 6.95 -11.59
CA PHE A 158 5.96 6.22 -10.35
C PHE A 158 5.22 6.79 -9.13
N ALA A 159 4.41 7.84 -9.30
CA ALA A 159 3.70 8.54 -8.22
C ALA A 159 2.83 7.64 -7.32
N HIS A 160 2.37 6.49 -7.83
CA HIS A 160 1.57 5.52 -7.06
C HIS A 160 2.39 4.40 -6.42
N ALA A 161 3.68 4.33 -6.71
CA ALA A 161 4.60 3.32 -6.18
C ALA A 161 5.48 3.89 -5.07
N PHE A 162 6.11 5.03 -5.30
CA PHE A 162 6.99 5.72 -4.36
C PHE A 162 7.23 7.16 -4.81
N ASP A 163 7.60 8.02 -3.86
CA ASP A 163 8.00 9.40 -4.13
C ASP A 163 9.53 9.54 -4.12
N PHE A 164 10.06 10.49 -4.89
CA PHE A 164 11.49 10.75 -4.96
C PHE A 164 11.86 12.19 -5.35
N ASP A 165 12.92 12.67 -4.71
CA ASP A 165 13.61 13.90 -5.05
C ASP A 165 14.72 13.68 -6.07
N ALA A 166 14.95 14.68 -6.93
CA ALA A 166 15.96 14.61 -7.98
C ALA A 166 16.74 15.92 -8.06
N GLU A 167 18.07 15.82 -7.96
CA GLU A 167 19.00 16.93 -8.11
C GLU A 167 19.90 16.71 -9.33
N LEU A 168 20.11 17.80 -10.09
CA LEU A 168 20.95 17.82 -11.28
C LEU A 168 22.25 18.55 -10.96
N THR A 169 23.37 17.86 -11.09
CA THR A 169 24.70 18.43 -10.92
C THR A 169 25.50 18.36 -12.21
N ASP A 170 26.22 19.43 -12.54
CA ASP A 170 27.18 19.41 -13.65
C ASP A 170 28.50 18.83 -13.13
N GLY A 171 28.76 17.55 -13.42
CA GLY A 171 30.00 16.85 -13.08
C GLY A 171 31.08 17.00 -14.16
N GLU A 172 32.31 16.58 -13.86
CA GLU A 172 33.46 16.67 -14.78
C GLU A 172 33.27 15.85 -16.08
N ASP A 173 32.47 14.78 -16.06
CA ASP A 173 32.20 13.88 -17.19
C ASP A 173 30.77 14.01 -17.78
N GLY A 174 29.99 15.01 -17.35
CA GLY A 174 28.64 15.28 -17.86
C GLY A 174 27.62 15.64 -16.77
N LYS A 175 26.34 15.71 -17.15
CA LYS A 175 25.24 15.95 -16.20
C LYS A 175 25.00 14.69 -15.37
N GLU A 176 25.12 14.80 -14.07
CA GLU A 176 24.83 13.76 -13.09
C GLU A 176 23.45 14.01 -12.47
N VAL A 177 22.73 12.92 -12.20
CA VAL A 177 21.39 12.95 -11.58
C VAL A 177 21.46 12.18 -10.28
N SER A 178 21.27 12.89 -9.17
CA SER A 178 21.12 12.29 -7.86
C SER A 178 19.64 12.09 -7.55
N LEU A 179 19.22 10.87 -7.24
CA LEU A 179 17.84 10.54 -6.86
C LEU A 179 17.79 10.18 -5.37
N THR A 180 16.97 10.89 -4.61
CA THR A 180 16.73 10.63 -3.19
C THR A 180 15.34 10.03 -3.01
N PHE A 181 15.26 8.79 -2.52
CA PHE A 181 13.99 8.10 -2.28
C PHE A 181 13.56 8.29 -0.83
N HIS A 182 12.30 8.66 -0.62
CA HIS A 182 11.74 8.73 0.73
C HIS A 182 11.34 7.34 1.21
N HIS A 183 11.25 7.18 2.53
CA HIS A 183 10.76 5.93 3.10
C HIS A 183 9.36 5.61 2.54
N CYS A 184 9.14 4.34 2.25
CA CYS A 184 7.82 3.86 1.86
C CYS A 184 6.83 4.31 2.96
N GLY A 185 5.70 4.93 2.61
CA GLY A 185 4.72 5.34 3.62
C GLY A 185 4.19 4.18 4.48
N LEU A 186 4.41 2.93 4.07
CA LEU A 186 4.16 1.74 4.90
C LEU A 186 5.18 1.55 6.02
N ALA A 187 6.41 2.04 5.88
CA ALA A 187 7.43 1.97 6.94
C ALA A 187 7.06 2.89 8.12
N GLU A 188 6.54 4.09 7.85
CA GLU A 188 6.03 5.00 8.89
C GLU A 188 4.82 4.44 9.66
N VAL A 189 4.12 3.46 9.09
CA VAL A 189 2.97 2.79 9.72
C VAL A 189 3.40 1.57 10.55
N VAL A 190 4.65 1.09 10.37
CA VAL A 190 5.17 -0.12 11.02
C VAL A 190 6.19 0.19 12.12
N GLU A 191 6.83 1.37 12.10
CA GLU A 191 7.62 1.91 13.23
C GLU A 191 6.74 2.56 14.30
#